data_AF-A0A843W4V8-F1
#
_entry.id   AF-A0A843W4V8-F1
#
_cell.length_a   1.000
_cell.length_b   1.000
_cell.length_c   1.000
_cell.angle_alpha   90.00
_cell.angle_beta   90.00
_cell.angle_gamma   90.00
#
_symmetry.space_group_name_H-M   'P 1'
#
loop_
_entity.id
_entity.type
_entity.pdbx_description
1 polymer ?
#
loop_
_entity_poly.entity_id
_entity_poly.type
_entity_poly.pdbx_seq_one_letter_code
_entity_poly.pdbx_strand_id
1 'polypeptide(L)'
;MKRVAVDTLNQPNSSKDLTPAQMSCNKKKQIKIEKNDVDGSTSKFHIIVVYADYNLVARRKLFDDLTVFAQSIPNVPWLMAGDFNCITNLCEKSGGIPASNSSMQDFNDFIMAVGMVDAGYIGSPFTWSNNYTGNASVKARLDRAMFNSSWKDNMLDISVRHLLRGVSNHSPLLVSQVDIPKYPSRFIFQDVWASDDSFMSAVSVAWKGVEQKSTSFTTLLCRLRVVK
;
A
#
# COMPACT_ATOMS: atom_id res chain seq x y z
N MET A 1 18.80 1.37 3.82
CA MET A 1 18.09 2.46 4.54
C MET A 1 16.70 2.56 3.95
N LYS A 2 15.66 2.14 4.68
CA LYS A 2 14.27 2.18 4.19
C LYS A 2 13.73 3.59 4.41
N ARG A 3 13.39 4.31 3.35
CA ARG A 3 12.92 5.69 3.43
C ARG A 3 11.48 5.73 2.90
N VAL A 4 10.53 5.90 3.81
CA VAL A 4 9.20 6.39 3.47
C VAL A 4 9.30 7.90 3.55
N ALA A 5 9.17 8.58 2.42
CA ALA A 5 9.02 10.03 2.38
C ALA A 5 7.53 10.31 2.28
N VAL A 6 6.96 10.89 3.34
CA VAL A 6 5.63 11.47 3.29
C VAL A 6 5.84 12.95 3.03
N ASP A 7 5.49 13.40 1.83
CA ASP A 7 5.56 14.81 1.49
C ASP A 7 4.27 15.48 1.98
N THR A 8 4.22 15.76 3.28
CA THR A 8 3.20 16.64 3.85
C THR A 8 3.64 18.08 3.65
N LEU A 9 3.14 18.71 2.58
CA LEU A 9 2.97 20.15 2.43
C LEU A 9 4.19 21.02 2.77
N ASN A 10 5.10 21.19 1.81
CA ASN A 10 5.83 22.45 1.69
C ASN A 10 4.96 23.46 0.93
N GLN A 11 4.36 24.42 1.66
CA GLN A 11 4.15 25.77 1.13
C GLN A 11 5.41 26.61 1.46
N PRO A 12 5.80 27.61 0.64
CA PRO A 12 7.20 28.02 0.49
C PRO A 12 7.86 28.75 1.65
N ASN A 13 7.18 28.96 2.79
CA ASN A 13 7.70 29.79 3.88
C ASN A 13 7.21 29.29 5.25
N SER A 14 7.82 28.24 5.80
CA SER A 14 8.03 28.18 7.25
C SER A 14 9.14 27.18 7.58
N SER A 15 10.31 27.72 7.93
CA SER A 15 11.37 26.98 8.59
C SER A 15 10.89 26.55 9.98
N LYS A 16 10.57 25.27 10.16
CA LYS A 16 10.56 24.66 11.49
C LYS A 16 11.27 23.32 11.43
N ASP A 17 12.38 23.29 12.14
CA ASP A 17 13.26 22.14 12.32
C ASP A 17 12.47 20.90 12.75
N LEU A 18 12.55 19.84 11.93
CA LEU A 18 12.12 18.51 12.30
C LEU A 18 13.19 17.91 13.22
N THR A 19 12.88 17.78 14.51
CA THR A 19 13.79 17.20 15.50
C THR A 19 14.01 15.70 15.25
N PRO A 20 15.23 15.16 15.47
CA PRO A 20 15.51 13.74 15.26
C PRO A 20 14.79 12.90 16.32
N ALA A 21 13.74 12.17 15.92
CA ALA A 21 13.06 11.23 16.82
C ALA A 21 14.01 10.09 17.23
N GLN A 22 14.40 10.10 18.51
CA GLN A 22 15.22 9.09 19.19
C GLN A 22 14.71 7.66 18.92
N MET A 23 15.64 6.75 18.61
CA MET A 23 15.38 5.32 18.44
C MET A 23 15.23 4.67 19.82
N SER A 24 14.02 4.26 20.16
CA SER A 24 13.76 3.31 21.24
C SER A 24 12.97 2.12 20.69
N CYS A 25 13.19 0.95 21.29
CA CYS A 25 12.80 -0.39 20.89
C CYS A 25 11.27 -0.62 20.81
N ASN A 26 10.57 0.04 19.89
CA ASN A 26 9.19 -0.28 19.51
C ASN A 26 9.00 0.00 18.01
N LYS A 27 8.78 -1.06 17.21
CA LYS A 27 8.81 -1.06 15.73
C LYS A 27 7.53 -0.48 15.06
N LYS A 28 6.97 0.60 15.63
CA LYS A 28 5.90 1.42 15.04
C LYS A 28 6.16 2.87 15.44
N LYS A 29 6.22 3.77 14.47
CA LYS A 29 6.25 5.22 14.75
C LYS A 29 4.91 5.81 14.31
N GLN A 30 4.17 6.33 15.29
CA GLN A 30 2.91 7.03 15.04
C GLN A 30 3.17 8.54 15.05
N ILE A 31 2.63 9.23 14.04
CA ILE A 31 2.68 10.68 13.92
C ILE A 31 1.24 11.16 13.85
N LYS A 32 0.84 12.03 14.79
CA LYS A 32 -0.45 12.72 14.75
C LYS A 32 -0.24 14.07 14.06
N ILE A 33 -1.08 14.40 13.08
CA ILE A 33 -0.99 15.66 12.35
C ILE A 33 -2.37 16.33 12.38
N GLU A 34 -2.38 17.64 12.64
CA GLU A 34 -3.57 18.47 12.58
C GLU A 34 -3.34 19.49 11.46
N LYS A 35 -4.28 19.56 10.51
CA LYS A 35 -4.24 20.53 9.41
C LYS A 35 -5.36 21.54 9.65
N ASN A 36 -5.02 22.82 9.53
CA ASN A 36 -6.01 23.89 9.48
C ASN A 36 -6.38 24.14 8.01
N ASP A 37 -7.68 24.12 7.72
CA ASP A 37 -8.25 24.40 6.43
C ASP A 37 -8.53 25.90 6.26
N VAL A 38 -8.73 26.32 5.01
CA VAL A 38 -8.82 27.74 4.61
C VAL A 38 -10.06 28.43 5.22
N ASP A 39 -11.10 27.66 5.52
CA ASP A 39 -12.32 28.12 6.21
C ASP A 39 -12.16 28.24 7.73
N GLY A 40 -10.97 27.94 8.27
CA GLY A 40 -10.68 27.94 9.70
C GLY A 40 -11.06 26.65 10.42
N SER A 41 -11.58 25.63 9.71
CA SER A 41 -11.81 24.31 10.28
C SER A 41 -10.48 23.55 10.47
N THR A 42 -10.36 22.71 11.51
CA THR A 42 -9.16 21.89 11.75
C THR A 42 -9.47 20.43 11.45
N SER A 43 -8.95 19.92 10.35
CA SER A 43 -9.00 18.51 10.00
C SER A 43 -7.88 17.74 10.71
N LYS A 44 -8.25 16.85 11.63
CA LYS A 44 -7.32 15.99 12.38
C LYS A 44 -7.17 14.64 11.69
N PHE A 45 -5.93 14.19 11.52
CA PHE A 45 -5.64 12.88 10.94
C PHE A 45 -4.40 12.22 11.55
N HIS A 46 -4.26 10.92 11.32
CA HIS A 46 -3.10 10.16 11.76
C HIS A 46 -2.29 9.63 10.58
N ILE A 47 -0.97 9.71 10.69
CA ILE A 47 -0.04 9.02 9.80
C ILE A 47 0.76 8.03 10.64
N ILE A 48 0.70 6.76 10.26
CA ILE A 48 1.47 5.70 10.92
C ILE A 48 2.55 5.23 9.98
N VAL A 49 3.81 5.35 10.40
CA VAL A 49 4.93 4.77 9.69
C VAL A 49 5.18 3.37 10.22
N VAL A 50 5.02 2.39 9.34
CA VAL A 50 5.11 0.96 9.67
C VAL A 50 6.48 0.40 9.30
N TYR A 51 7.08 -0.32 10.25
CA TYR A 51 8.24 -1.17 10.01
C TYR A 51 7.97 -2.53 10.66
N ALA A 52 7.23 -3.39 9.98
CA ALA A 52 6.87 -4.70 10.49
C ALA A 52 8.10 -5.61 10.57
N ASP A 53 8.07 -6.55 11.50
CA ASP A 53 9.10 -7.58 11.61
C ASP A 53 8.98 -8.60 10.46
N TYR A 54 10.10 -9.24 10.11
CA TYR A 54 10.06 -10.42 9.24
C TYR A 54 9.54 -11.65 9.99
N ASN A 55 9.72 -11.68 11.32
CA ASN A 55 9.21 -12.73 12.18
C ASN A 55 7.67 -12.63 12.27
N LEU A 56 7.01 -13.73 11.96
CA LEU A 56 5.56 -13.81 11.86
C LEU A 56 4.84 -13.51 13.19
N VAL A 57 5.37 -13.97 14.33
CA VAL A 57 4.76 -13.77 15.65
C VAL A 57 4.84 -12.29 16.05
N ALA A 58 6.01 -11.67 15.89
CA ALA A 58 6.20 -10.24 16.18
C ALA A 58 5.34 -9.37 15.26
N ARG A 59 5.19 -9.76 13.99
CA ARG A 59 4.34 -9.04 13.04
C ARG A 59 2.84 -9.16 13.37
N ARG A 60 2.36 -10.33 13.80
CA ARG A 60 0.97 -10.50 14.26
C ARG A 60 0.65 -9.58 15.43
N LYS A 61 1.54 -9.50 16.42
CA LYS A 61 1.39 -8.58 17.56
C LYS A 61 1.24 -7.11 17.09
N LEU A 62 2.03 -6.69 16.11
CA LEU A 62 1.90 -5.36 15.52
C LEU A 62 0.53 -5.15 14.84
N PHE A 63 0.01 -6.17 14.15
CA PHE A 63 -1.32 -6.11 13.53
C PHE A 63 -2.43 -6.03 14.57
N ASP A 64 -2.30 -6.76 15.69
CA ASP A 64 -3.23 -6.67 16.82
C ASP A 64 -3.21 -5.25 17.43
N ASP A 65 -2.02 -4.70 17.69
CA ASP A 65 -1.85 -3.35 18.23
C ASP A 65 -2.42 -2.26 17.29
N LEU A 66 -2.29 -2.45 15.97
CA LEU A 66 -2.88 -1.57 14.96
C LEU A 66 -4.40 -1.71 14.89
N THR A 67 -4.94 -2.92 15.13
CA THR A 67 -6.38 -3.17 15.16
C THR A 67 -7.03 -2.49 16.36
N VAL A 68 -6.42 -2.61 17.55
CA VAL A 68 -6.87 -1.89 18.76
C VAL A 68 -6.80 -0.37 18.53
N PHE A 69 -5.73 0.11 17.90
CA PHE A 69 -5.63 1.53 17.55
C PHE A 69 -6.77 1.96 16.61
N ALA A 70 -7.06 1.22 15.55
CA ALA A 70 -8.14 1.54 14.62
C ALA A 70 -9.50 1.64 15.31
N GLN A 71 -9.77 0.72 16.24
CA GLN A 71 -10.99 0.73 17.06
C GLN A 71 -11.08 1.96 17.98
N SER A 72 -9.95 2.53 18.41
CA SER A 72 -9.92 3.75 19.22
C SER A 72 -10.24 5.03 18.42
N ILE A 73 -10.21 4.99 17.08
CA ILE A 73 -10.38 6.15 16.20
C ILE A 73 -11.35 5.89 15.01
N PRO A 74 -12.58 5.38 15.24
CA PRO A 74 -13.44 4.82 14.19
C PRO A 74 -13.83 5.80 13.07
N ASN A 75 -13.87 7.10 13.37
CA ASN A 75 -14.30 8.15 12.45
C ASN A 75 -13.20 9.16 12.11
N VAL A 76 -11.93 8.83 12.40
CA VAL A 76 -10.81 9.74 12.13
C VAL A 76 -10.10 9.30 10.85
N PRO A 77 -9.79 10.21 9.91
CA PRO A 77 -8.91 9.94 8.79
C PRO A 77 -7.56 9.41 9.26
N TRP A 78 -7.13 8.26 8.75
CA TRP A 78 -5.76 7.80 8.98
C TRP A 78 -5.18 7.03 7.81
N LEU A 79 -3.87 7.20 7.68
CA LEU A 79 -3.00 6.62 6.67
C LEU A 79 -1.92 5.81 7.39
N MET A 80 -1.60 4.63 6.88
CA MET A 80 -0.40 3.90 7.26
C MET A 80 0.48 3.63 6.06
N ALA A 81 1.77 3.86 6.18
CA ALA A 81 2.73 3.68 5.10
C ALA A 81 4.05 3.10 5.60
N GLY A 82 4.62 2.18 4.84
CA GLY A 82 5.95 1.64 5.10
C GLY A 82 6.08 0.18 4.77
N ASP A 83 7.05 -0.46 5.42
CA ASP A 83 7.44 -1.84 5.15
C ASP A 83 6.64 -2.80 6.04
N PHE A 84 5.77 -3.58 5.43
CA PHE A 84 4.96 -4.59 6.12
C PHE A 84 5.64 -5.96 6.14
N ASN A 85 6.78 -6.13 5.46
CA ASN A 85 7.48 -7.40 5.26
C ASN A 85 6.55 -8.53 4.77
N CYS A 86 5.43 -8.19 4.14
CA CYS A 86 4.39 -9.13 3.74
C CYS A 86 3.77 -8.72 2.42
N ILE A 87 3.41 -9.73 1.63
CA ILE A 87 2.68 -9.58 0.39
C ILE A 87 1.22 -9.99 0.61
N THR A 88 0.32 -9.47 -0.20
CA THR A 88 -1.13 -9.78 -0.14
C THR A 88 -1.52 -10.91 -1.07
N ASN A 89 -0.73 -11.13 -2.12
CA ASN A 89 -0.97 -12.15 -3.14
C ASN A 89 0.36 -12.55 -3.82
N LEU A 90 0.36 -13.69 -4.51
CA LEU A 90 1.57 -14.24 -5.13
C LEU A 90 2.14 -13.36 -6.26
N CYS A 91 1.31 -12.56 -6.95
CA CYS A 91 1.78 -11.66 -8.01
C CYS A 91 2.65 -10.51 -7.47
N GLU A 92 2.60 -10.24 -6.17
CA GLU A 92 3.48 -9.27 -5.51
C GLU A 92 4.89 -9.83 -5.23
N LYS A 93 5.21 -11.06 -5.66
CA LYS A 93 6.54 -11.67 -5.55
C LYS A 93 6.96 -12.31 -6.87
N SER A 94 8.25 -12.19 -7.21
CA SER A 94 8.88 -12.86 -8.34
C SER A 94 10.15 -13.56 -7.90
N GLY A 95 10.34 -14.81 -8.37
CA GLY A 95 11.50 -15.64 -8.07
C GLY A 95 11.49 -16.24 -6.66
N GLY A 96 12.41 -17.19 -6.44
CA GLY A 96 12.55 -17.91 -5.18
C GLY A 96 11.34 -18.79 -4.82
N ILE A 97 11.29 -19.23 -3.56
CA ILE A 97 10.21 -20.07 -3.04
C ILE A 97 8.92 -19.23 -2.94
N PRO A 98 7.74 -19.73 -3.34
CA PRO A 98 6.47 -19.05 -3.13
C PRO A 98 6.27 -18.58 -1.68
N ALA A 99 5.59 -17.45 -1.49
CA ALA A 99 5.30 -16.95 -0.14
C ALA A 99 4.30 -17.86 0.58
N SER A 100 4.37 -17.90 1.92
CA SER A 100 3.42 -18.66 2.72
C SER A 100 2.00 -18.11 2.59
N ASN A 101 1.04 -18.98 2.26
CA ASN A 101 -0.38 -18.61 2.19
C ASN A 101 -0.91 -18.12 3.55
N SER A 102 -0.51 -18.74 4.65
CA SER A 102 -0.96 -18.31 5.99
C SER A 102 -0.47 -16.91 6.34
N SER A 103 0.78 -16.59 5.98
CA SER A 103 1.32 -15.24 6.16
C SER A 103 0.56 -14.19 5.35
N MET A 104 0.18 -14.51 4.11
CA MET A 104 -0.59 -13.60 3.26
C MET A 104 -2.01 -13.43 3.80
N GLN A 105 -2.62 -14.52 4.27
CA GLN A 105 -3.95 -14.52 4.85
C GLN A 105 -4.00 -13.66 6.12
N ASP A 106 -3.08 -13.85 7.06
CA ASP A 106 -3.01 -13.01 8.27
C ASP A 106 -2.97 -11.51 7.94
N PHE A 107 -2.21 -11.15 6.89
CA PHE A 107 -2.07 -9.76 6.49
C PHE A 107 -3.33 -9.22 5.81
N ASN A 108 -3.97 -10.01 4.95
CA ASN A 108 -5.24 -9.65 4.32
C ASN A 108 -6.38 -9.54 5.33
N ASP A 109 -6.43 -10.44 6.31
CA ASP A 109 -7.41 -10.43 7.40
C ASP A 109 -7.24 -9.19 8.27
N PHE A 110 -5.99 -8.82 8.61
CA PHE A 110 -5.68 -7.56 9.28
C PHE A 110 -6.16 -6.34 8.48
N ILE A 111 -5.80 -6.24 7.20
CA ILE A 111 -6.20 -5.12 6.33
C ILE A 111 -7.73 -4.98 6.30
N MET A 112 -8.44 -6.11 6.18
CA MET A 112 -9.89 -6.16 6.19
C MET A 112 -10.47 -5.72 7.54
N ALA A 113 -9.91 -6.23 8.65
CA ALA A 113 -10.37 -5.92 10.00
C ALA A 113 -10.27 -4.43 10.34
N VAL A 114 -9.23 -3.74 9.85
CA VAL A 114 -9.05 -2.30 10.06
C VAL A 114 -9.65 -1.42 8.95
N GLY A 115 -10.35 -2.02 7.98
CA GLY A 115 -11.03 -1.30 6.90
C GLY A 115 -10.09 -0.50 5.99
N MET A 116 -8.88 -1.00 5.78
CA MET A 116 -7.84 -0.31 5.03
C MET A 116 -7.89 -0.61 3.54
N VAL A 117 -7.64 0.42 2.73
CA VAL A 117 -7.60 0.32 1.26
C VAL A 117 -6.17 0.62 0.79
N ASP A 118 -5.61 -0.27 -0.04
CA ASP A 118 -4.31 -0.04 -0.71
C ASP A 118 -4.43 1.13 -1.67
N ALA A 119 -3.55 2.12 -1.51
CA ALA A 119 -3.54 3.34 -2.31
C ALA A 119 -3.05 3.11 -3.75
N GLY A 120 -2.60 1.90 -4.07
CA GLY A 120 -1.93 1.61 -5.33
C GLY A 120 -0.54 2.22 -5.39
N TYR A 121 0.00 2.31 -6.60
CA TYR A 121 1.34 2.87 -6.83
C TYR A 121 1.57 3.23 -8.30
N ILE A 122 2.55 4.11 -8.52
CA ILE A 122 3.15 4.46 -9.80
C ILE A 122 4.62 4.01 -9.78
N GLY A 123 5.05 3.29 -10.81
CA GLY A 123 6.42 2.81 -10.96
C GLY A 123 6.54 1.28 -10.87
N SER A 124 7.70 0.81 -10.41
CA SER A 124 8.01 -0.63 -10.32
C SER A 124 6.96 -1.40 -9.51
N PRO A 125 6.50 -2.60 -9.92
CA PRO A 125 5.60 -3.41 -9.11
C PRO A 125 6.25 -3.98 -7.84
N PHE A 126 7.58 -3.94 -7.77
CA PHE A 126 8.35 -4.44 -6.63
C PHE A 126 9.04 -3.30 -5.91
N THR A 127 8.99 -3.31 -4.58
CA THR A 127 9.68 -2.34 -3.72
C THR A 127 10.96 -2.93 -3.13
N TRP A 128 11.09 -4.25 -3.04
CA TRP A 128 12.24 -4.94 -2.50
C TRP A 128 12.90 -5.88 -3.51
N SER A 129 14.22 -6.06 -3.42
CA SER A 129 14.98 -7.09 -4.15
C SER A 129 16.12 -7.63 -3.30
N ASN A 130 16.43 -8.92 -3.45
CA ASN A 130 17.64 -9.51 -2.85
C ASN A 130 18.95 -9.07 -3.55
N ASN A 131 18.89 -8.20 -4.56
CA ASN A 131 20.01 -7.69 -5.36
C ASN A 131 20.80 -8.74 -6.16
N TYR A 132 20.32 -9.99 -6.22
CA TYR A 132 20.87 -11.00 -7.13
C TYR A 132 20.27 -10.87 -8.53
N THR A 133 21.02 -11.33 -9.53
CA THR A 133 20.63 -11.38 -10.94
C THR A 133 20.35 -12.82 -11.39
N GLY A 134 19.73 -12.97 -12.56
CA GLY A 134 19.40 -14.28 -13.14
C GLY A 134 18.44 -15.10 -12.26
N ASN A 135 18.65 -16.42 -12.22
CA ASN A 135 17.75 -17.36 -11.54
C ASN A 135 17.69 -17.17 -10.01
N ALA A 136 18.72 -16.56 -9.42
CA ALA A 136 18.73 -16.24 -7.99
C ALA A 136 18.00 -14.92 -7.66
N SER A 137 17.53 -14.17 -8.66
CA SER A 137 16.86 -12.89 -8.45
C SER A 137 15.49 -13.09 -7.79
N VAL A 138 15.30 -12.44 -6.64
CA VAL A 138 14.02 -12.38 -5.94
C VAL A 138 13.61 -10.93 -5.76
N LYS A 139 12.34 -10.65 -6.05
CA LYS A 139 11.74 -9.31 -5.91
C LYS A 139 10.37 -9.44 -5.25
N ALA A 140 10.00 -8.46 -4.44
CA ALA A 140 8.70 -8.44 -3.77
C ALA A 140 8.18 -7.01 -3.54
N ARG A 141 6.86 -6.85 -3.41
CA ARG A 141 6.22 -5.61 -2.94
C ARG A 141 5.97 -5.71 -1.44
N LEU A 142 6.93 -5.24 -0.65
CA LEU A 142 6.86 -5.27 0.83
C LEU A 142 6.42 -3.93 1.42
N ASP A 143 6.64 -2.85 0.67
CA ASP A 143 6.36 -1.50 1.09
C ASP A 143 5.04 -1.01 0.43
N ARG A 144 4.13 -0.43 1.21
CA ARG A 144 2.84 0.11 0.70
C ARG A 144 2.33 1.26 1.55
N ALA A 145 1.39 2.03 1.00
CA ALA A 145 0.57 2.99 1.74
C ALA A 145 -0.90 2.59 1.65
N MET A 146 -1.63 2.70 2.75
CA MET A 146 -3.02 2.32 2.90
C MET A 146 -3.77 3.34 3.73
N PHE A 147 -5.02 3.61 3.40
CA PHE A 147 -5.87 4.57 4.12
C PHE A 147 -7.26 4.01 4.39
N ASN A 148 -7.93 4.52 5.42
CA ASN A 148 -9.31 4.13 5.75
C ASN A 148 -10.35 4.95 4.96
N SER A 149 -11.61 4.55 5.05
CA SER A 149 -12.73 5.27 4.41
C SER A 149 -12.81 6.74 4.82
N SER A 150 -12.62 7.06 6.11
CA SER A 150 -12.64 8.45 6.58
C SER A 150 -11.60 9.33 5.88
N TRP A 151 -10.43 8.78 5.52
CA TRP A 151 -9.45 9.51 4.70
C TRP A 151 -10.03 9.85 3.32
N LYS A 152 -10.61 8.87 2.63
CA LYS A 152 -11.19 9.08 1.30
C LYS A 152 -12.29 10.15 1.29
N ASP A 153 -13.07 10.20 2.36
CA ASP A 153 -14.22 11.10 2.46
C ASP A 153 -13.79 12.54 2.79
N ASN A 154 -12.76 12.70 3.64
CA ASN A 154 -12.44 13.98 4.27
C ASN A 154 -11.07 14.58 3.86
N MET A 155 -10.20 13.80 3.20
CA MET A 155 -8.85 14.24 2.82
C MET A 155 -8.72 14.31 1.30
N LEU A 156 -7.66 15.01 0.85
CA LEU A 156 -7.23 14.93 -0.55
C LEU A 156 -6.80 13.49 -0.89
N ASP A 157 -7.00 13.13 -2.15
CA ASP A 157 -6.49 11.87 -2.68
C ASP A 157 -4.97 11.80 -2.52
N ILE A 158 -4.44 10.58 -2.51
CA ILE A 158 -3.01 10.37 -2.39
C ILE A 158 -2.48 9.65 -3.63
N SER A 159 -1.27 10.04 -4.04
CA SER A 159 -0.48 9.30 -5.00
C SER A 159 0.71 8.68 -4.31
N VAL A 160 1.00 7.43 -4.68
CA VAL A 160 2.15 6.69 -4.19
C VAL A 160 3.09 6.42 -5.35
N ARG A 161 4.34 6.83 -5.26
CA ARG A 161 5.37 6.55 -6.26
C ARG A 161 6.48 5.70 -5.66
N HIS A 162 6.81 4.60 -6.34
CA HIS A 162 8.01 3.82 -6.04
C HIS A 162 9.20 4.50 -6.73
N LEU A 163 10.07 5.13 -5.95
CA LEU A 163 11.25 5.81 -6.46
C LEU A 163 12.33 4.80 -6.88
N LEU A 164 13.25 5.24 -7.74
CA LEU A 164 14.35 4.39 -8.17
C LEU A 164 15.17 3.91 -6.97
N ARG A 165 15.47 2.61 -6.99
CA ARG A 165 16.28 1.96 -5.97
C ARG A 165 17.73 2.42 -6.11
N GLY A 166 18.25 3.07 -5.07
CA GLY A 166 19.68 3.37 -4.94
C GLY A 166 20.46 2.17 -4.39
N VAL A 167 21.33 2.40 -3.42
CA VAL A 167 22.15 1.34 -2.77
C VAL A 167 21.38 0.42 -1.81
N SER A 168 20.12 0.73 -1.50
CA SER A 168 19.31 -0.09 -0.60
C SER A 168 18.67 -1.25 -1.37
N ASN A 169 18.41 -2.37 -0.69
CA ASN A 169 17.56 -3.46 -1.21
C ASN A 169 16.07 -3.09 -1.28
N HIS A 170 15.69 -1.89 -0.80
CA HIS A 170 14.33 -1.33 -0.90
C HIS A 170 14.33 -0.08 -1.78
N SER A 171 13.22 0.11 -2.48
CA SER A 171 12.87 1.28 -3.28
C SER A 171 12.10 2.25 -2.39
N PRO A 172 12.51 3.52 -2.27
CA PRO A 172 11.79 4.48 -1.43
C PRO A 172 10.34 4.67 -1.89
N LEU A 173 9.44 4.83 -0.92
CA LEU A 173 8.05 5.23 -1.14
C LEU A 173 7.94 6.75 -1.02
N LEU A 174 7.44 7.40 -2.06
CA LEU A 174 6.98 8.79 -2.00
C LEU A 174 5.45 8.79 -1.94
N VAL A 175 4.91 9.33 -0.85
CA VAL A 175 3.47 9.54 -0.67
C VAL A 175 3.19 11.03 -0.74
N SER A 176 2.36 11.44 -1.69
CA SER A 176 2.02 12.85 -1.92
C SER A 176 0.50 13.02 -1.97
N GLN A 177 0.00 14.10 -1.35
CA GLN A 177 -1.38 14.52 -1.58
C GLN A 177 -1.51 15.04 -3.01
N VAL A 178 -2.61 14.68 -3.66
CA VAL A 178 -2.94 15.13 -5.01
C VAL A 178 -4.33 15.74 -4.99
N ASP A 179 -4.40 16.98 -5.45
CA ASP A 179 -5.67 17.65 -5.69
C ASP A 179 -6.14 17.25 -7.09
N ILE A 180 -6.69 16.05 -7.19
CA ILE A 180 -7.31 15.57 -8.42
C ILE A 180 -8.79 15.93 -8.32
N PRO A 181 -9.36 16.65 -9.31
CA PRO A 181 -10.80 16.84 -9.36
C PRO A 181 -11.46 15.47 -9.32
N LYS A 182 -12.39 15.26 -8.37
CA LYS A 182 -13.13 14.00 -8.21
C LYS A 182 -14.05 13.76 -9.41
N TYR A 183 -13.48 13.32 -10.53
CA TYR A 183 -14.26 12.79 -11.64
C TYR A 183 -14.67 11.36 -11.29
N PRO A 184 -15.92 10.95 -11.56
CA PRO A 184 -16.29 9.56 -11.44
C PRO A 184 -15.36 8.72 -12.32
N SER A 185 -14.51 7.90 -11.68
CA SER A 185 -13.72 6.89 -12.38
C SER A 185 -14.68 5.92 -13.04
N ARG A 186 -14.78 5.99 -14.37
CA ARG A 186 -15.52 5.02 -15.16
C ARG A 186 -14.54 3.94 -15.59
N PHE A 187 -14.87 2.69 -15.32
CA PHE A 187 -14.26 1.59 -16.04
C PHE A 187 -14.68 1.72 -17.51
N ILE A 188 -13.71 1.99 -18.38
CA ILE A 188 -13.93 2.07 -19.83
C ILE A 188 -13.37 0.78 -20.42
N PHE A 189 -14.26 -0.07 -20.91
CA PHE A 189 -13.95 -1.24 -21.72
C PHE A 189 -14.32 -0.95 -23.17
N GLN A 190 -13.45 -1.32 -24.11
CA GLN A 190 -13.76 -1.18 -25.53
C GLN A 190 -14.60 -2.39 -25.94
N ASP A 191 -15.87 -2.15 -26.25
CA ASP A 191 -16.84 -3.21 -26.57
C ASP A 191 -16.43 -4.07 -27.79
N VAL A 192 -15.62 -3.51 -28.68
CA VAL A 192 -15.03 -4.24 -29.83
C VAL A 192 -14.25 -5.49 -29.40
N TRP A 193 -13.67 -5.50 -28.20
CA TRP A 193 -12.97 -6.68 -27.70
C TRP A 193 -13.93 -7.80 -27.34
N ALA A 194 -15.12 -7.50 -26.83
CA ALA A 194 -16.14 -8.53 -26.57
C ALA A 194 -16.74 -9.09 -27.87
N SER A 195 -16.56 -8.40 -29.00
CA SER A 195 -17.01 -8.84 -30.32
C SER A 195 -16.04 -9.80 -31.01
N ASP A 196 -14.83 -9.99 -30.47
CA ASP A 196 -13.86 -10.96 -30.99
C ASP A 196 -14.16 -12.36 -30.44
N ASP A 197 -14.34 -13.34 -31.32
CA ASP A 197 -14.63 -14.74 -30.95
C ASP A 197 -13.56 -15.35 -30.03
N SER A 198 -12.33 -14.85 -30.07
CA SER A 198 -11.23 -15.32 -29.22
C SER A 198 -11.23 -14.71 -27.82
N PHE A 199 -11.98 -13.63 -27.58
CA PHE A 199 -11.95 -12.87 -26.32
C PHE A 199 -12.27 -13.72 -25.11
N MET A 200 -13.38 -14.47 -25.15
CA MET A 200 -13.78 -15.32 -24.03
C MET A 200 -12.79 -16.45 -23.76
N SER A 201 -12.12 -16.94 -24.81
CA SER A 201 -11.05 -17.94 -24.68
C SER A 201 -9.82 -17.32 -23.98
N ALA A 202 -9.38 -16.15 -24.43
CA ALA A 202 -8.26 -15.41 -23.84
C ALA A 202 -8.52 -15.07 -22.37
N VAL A 203 -9.71 -14.57 -22.03
CA VAL A 203 -10.12 -14.29 -20.65
C VAL A 203 -10.15 -15.57 -19.81
N SER A 204 -10.70 -16.66 -20.34
CA SER A 204 -10.75 -17.95 -19.64
C SER A 204 -9.35 -18.49 -19.32
N VAL A 205 -8.44 -18.45 -20.29
CA VAL A 205 -7.04 -18.86 -20.13
C VAL A 205 -6.34 -17.99 -19.08
N ALA A 206 -6.46 -16.67 -19.20
CA ALA A 206 -5.88 -15.71 -18.27
C ALA A 206 -6.40 -15.91 -16.83
N TRP A 207 -7.70 -16.21 -16.68
CA TRP A 207 -8.33 -16.32 -15.36
C TRP A 207 -8.16 -17.67 -14.69
N LYS A 208 -7.91 -18.74 -15.44
CA LYS A 208 -7.60 -20.08 -14.93
C LYS A 208 -6.23 -20.16 -14.25
N GLY A 209 -5.29 -19.29 -14.63
CA GLY A 209 -3.95 -19.20 -14.01
C GLY A 209 -3.91 -18.44 -12.68
N VAL A 210 -5.00 -17.76 -12.30
CA VAL A 210 -5.09 -16.98 -11.05
C VAL A 210 -5.90 -17.76 -10.04
N GLU A 211 -5.23 -18.44 -9.10
CA GLU A 211 -5.89 -19.16 -8.01
C GLU A 211 -6.74 -18.22 -7.13
N GLN A 212 -7.97 -18.63 -6.84
CA GLN A 212 -8.88 -17.95 -5.91
C GLN A 212 -8.37 -18.13 -4.47
N LYS A 213 -7.47 -17.24 -4.02
CA LYS A 213 -6.90 -17.28 -2.65
C LYS A 213 -6.96 -15.94 -1.92
N SER A 214 -7.68 -14.95 -2.46
CA SER A 214 -7.83 -13.61 -1.87
C SER A 214 -9.25 -13.06 -2.07
N THR A 215 -9.55 -11.88 -1.50
CA THR A 215 -10.84 -11.19 -1.67
C THR A 215 -11.24 -11.07 -3.15
N SER A 216 -12.54 -11.05 -3.43
CA SER A 216 -13.09 -11.03 -4.80
C SER A 216 -12.51 -9.89 -5.64
N PHE A 217 -12.33 -8.72 -5.03
CA PHE A 217 -11.76 -7.53 -5.68
C PHE A 217 -10.27 -7.70 -6.03
N THR A 218 -9.47 -8.28 -5.14
CA THR A 218 -8.04 -8.52 -5.37
C THR A 218 -7.82 -9.57 -6.47
N THR A 219 -8.62 -10.63 -6.46
CA THR A 219 -8.62 -11.65 -7.52
C THR A 219 -9.00 -11.04 -8.87
N LEU A 220 -10.01 -10.16 -8.90
CA LEU A 220 -10.40 -9.42 -10.10
C LEU A 220 -9.27 -8.51 -10.61
N LEU A 221 -8.59 -7.77 -9.73
CA LEU A 221 -7.46 -6.92 -10.13
C LEU A 221 -6.28 -7.71 -10.70
N CYS A 222 -5.94 -8.86 -10.10
CA CYS A 222 -4.91 -9.75 -10.64
C CYS A 222 -5.31 -10.29 -12.01
N ARG A 223 -6.56 -10.74 -12.15
CA ARG A 223 -7.14 -11.21 -13.40
C ARG A 223 -7.14 -10.14 -14.49
N LEU A 224 -7.50 -8.91 -14.16
CA LEU A 224 -7.44 -7.78 -15.09
C LEU A 224 -6.01 -7.39 -15.48
N ARG A 225 -5.02 -7.60 -14.62
CA ARG A 225 -3.59 -7.38 -14.95
C ARG A 225 -3.03 -8.40 -15.92
N VAL A 226 -3.54 -9.63 -15.94
CA VAL A 226 -3.10 -10.66 -16.90
C VAL A 226 -3.68 -10.40 -18.30
N VAL A 227 -4.85 -9.76 -18.37
CA VAL A 227 -5.58 -9.50 -19.62
C VAL A 227 -5.20 -8.15 -20.26
N LYS A 228 -4.64 -7.21 -19.48
CA LYS A 228 -4.08 -5.94 -19.98
C LYS A 228 -2.67 -6.12 -20.51
#